data_AF-A0A1L5KXJ7-F1
#
_entry.id   AF-A0A1L5KXJ7-F1
#
_cell.length_a   1.000
_cell.length_b   1.000
_cell.length_c   1.000
_cell.angle_alpha   90.00
_cell.angle_beta   90.00
_cell.angle_gamma   90.00
#
_symmetry.space_group_name_H-M   'P 1'
#
loop_
_entity.id
_entity.type
_entity.pdbx_description
1 polymer ?
#
loop_
_entity_poly.entity_id
_entity_poly.type
_entity_poly.pdbx_seq_one_letter_code
_entity_poly.pdbx_strand_id
1 'polypeptide(L)'
;TVFFPPLIDEVTHQVADQGTTIKTLWRLFDGSHIESVLMRYPNRTTLCISSQVGCGMGCPFCATGKLGLTRNMSTGEILEQVRVAARMMRDGEVAGGPGRLSNIVFMGMGEPMGNYRSVLSAVRQISAMPPEGFGISARNITVSTVGVVPGIRKLTAEGIPVRLAVSLHAPSDALRDELVPMNKRFNTTQVLDAAHDYFLSSKRRVSIEYALMRGINDQAEHARLLAKRLNHYGDDWAHVNPIPL
;
A
#
# COMPACT_ATOMS: atom_id res chain seq x y z
N THR A 1 -19.96 -13.56 26.43
CA THR A 1 -20.67 -12.48 25.72
C THR A 1 -19.66 -11.73 24.89
N VAL A 2 -19.72 -11.84 23.56
CA VAL A 2 -18.77 -11.10 22.71
C VAL A 2 -19.29 -9.66 22.60
N PHE A 3 -18.58 -8.71 23.21
CA PHE A 3 -19.03 -7.31 23.33
C PHE A 3 -18.90 -6.52 22.00
N PHE A 4 -18.16 -7.06 21.03
CA PHE A 4 -17.94 -6.47 19.72
C PHE A 4 -18.14 -7.52 18.62
N PRO A 5 -18.69 -7.16 17.45
CA PRO A 5 -18.80 -8.11 16.34
C PRO A 5 -17.41 -8.54 15.85
N PRO A 6 -17.23 -9.80 15.43
CA PRO A 6 -16.03 -10.20 14.70
C PRO A 6 -15.95 -9.37 13.42
N LEU A 7 -14.85 -8.63 13.24
CA LEU A 7 -14.69 -7.72 12.10
C LEU A 7 -14.20 -8.46 10.86
N ILE A 8 -13.29 -9.42 11.04
CA ILE A 8 -12.75 -10.28 9.99
C ILE A 8 -12.67 -11.73 10.52
N ASP A 9 -13.03 -12.70 9.68
CA ASP A 9 -12.87 -14.13 9.92
C ASP A 9 -11.91 -14.72 8.87
N GLU A 10 -10.99 -15.58 9.29
CA GLU A 10 -10.15 -16.32 8.35
C GLU A 10 -11.01 -17.36 7.60
N VAL A 11 -10.98 -17.31 6.27
CA VAL A 11 -11.63 -18.33 5.41
C VAL A 11 -10.63 -19.42 5.05
N THR A 12 -9.45 -19.00 4.60
CA THR A 12 -8.34 -19.89 4.23
C THR A 12 -7.05 -19.08 4.16
N HIS A 13 -5.91 -19.76 4.17
CA HIS A 13 -4.62 -19.16 3.89
C HIS A 13 -3.80 -20.02 2.93
N GLN A 14 -2.85 -19.38 2.27
CA GLN A 14 -1.83 -20.00 1.44
C GLN A 14 -0.45 -19.65 2.00
N VAL A 15 0.46 -20.61 1.94
CA VAL A 15 1.81 -20.49 2.47
C VAL A 15 2.81 -20.66 1.33
N ALA A 16 3.80 -19.77 1.26
CA ALA A 16 4.88 -19.77 0.28
C ALA A 16 6.23 -19.49 0.97
N ASP A 17 7.32 -19.52 0.19
CA ASP A 17 8.68 -19.17 0.64
C ASP A 17 9.11 -19.93 1.89
N GLN A 18 8.92 -21.25 1.90
CA GLN A 18 9.24 -22.13 3.02
C GLN A 18 8.58 -21.70 4.35
N GLY A 19 7.35 -21.18 4.28
CA GLY A 19 6.59 -20.77 5.47
C GLY A 19 6.79 -19.33 5.89
N THR A 20 7.60 -18.54 5.16
CA THR A 20 7.90 -17.15 5.51
C THR A 20 6.93 -16.14 4.88
N THR A 21 6.13 -16.57 3.90
CA THR A 21 5.07 -15.77 3.28
C THR A 21 3.72 -16.46 3.49
N ILE A 22 2.78 -15.76 4.11
CA ILE A 22 1.41 -16.24 4.36
C ILE A 22 0.43 -15.25 3.76
N LYS A 23 -0.38 -15.70 2.80
CA LYS A 23 -1.49 -14.96 2.23
C LYS A 23 -2.79 -15.46 2.86
N THR A 24 -3.58 -14.58 3.45
CA THR A 24 -4.85 -14.95 4.10
C THR A 24 -6.03 -14.31 3.39
N LEU A 25 -7.05 -15.12 3.12
CA LEU A 25 -8.36 -14.68 2.66
C LEU A 25 -9.27 -14.47 3.87
N TRP A 26 -9.77 -13.25 4.02
CA TRP A 26 -10.63 -12.84 5.10
C TRP A 26 -12.05 -12.65 4.61
N ARG A 27 -13.03 -13.10 5.39
CA ARG A 27 -14.44 -12.71 5.25
C ARG A 27 -14.75 -11.61 6.25
N LEU A 28 -15.31 -10.51 5.79
CA LEU A 28 -15.73 -9.38 6.61
C LEU A 28 -17.14 -9.60 7.19
N PHE A 29 -17.54 -8.78 8.15
CA PHE A 29 -18.85 -8.88 8.83
C PHE A 29 -20.07 -8.85 7.87
N ASP A 30 -19.92 -8.27 6.68
CA ASP A 30 -20.94 -8.15 5.64
C ASP A 30 -20.85 -9.26 4.57
N GLY A 31 -20.00 -10.27 4.77
CA GLY A 31 -19.79 -11.37 3.82
C GLY A 31 -18.85 -11.06 2.65
N SER A 32 -18.38 -9.80 2.54
CA SER A 32 -17.36 -9.41 1.59
C SER A 32 -16.02 -10.09 1.88
N HIS A 33 -15.15 -10.22 0.88
CA HIS A 33 -13.82 -10.82 1.05
C HIS A 33 -12.69 -9.82 0.77
N ILE A 34 -11.64 -9.88 1.58
CA ILE A 34 -10.38 -9.14 1.37
C ILE A 34 -9.18 -10.04 1.63
N GLU A 35 -8.01 -9.63 1.17
CA GLU A 35 -6.76 -10.37 1.37
C GLU A 35 -5.75 -9.54 2.16
N SER A 36 -4.89 -10.22 2.92
CA SER A 36 -3.66 -9.65 3.47
C SER A 36 -2.49 -10.62 3.28
N VAL A 37 -1.28 -10.09 3.18
CA VAL A 37 -0.07 -10.94 3.01
C VAL A 37 0.96 -10.57 4.07
N LEU A 38 1.32 -11.54 4.90
CA LEU A 38 2.36 -11.42 5.92
C LEU A 38 3.65 -12.06 5.39
N MET A 39 4.74 -11.28 5.37
CA MET A 39 6.03 -11.70 4.82
C MET A 39 7.14 -11.47 5.85
N ARG A 40 7.89 -12.53 6.17
CA ARG A 40 9.09 -12.46 7.00
C ARG A 40 10.34 -12.41 6.13
N TYR A 41 11.17 -11.40 6.38
CA TYR A 41 12.50 -11.24 5.82
C TYR A 41 13.54 -11.33 6.95
N PRO A 42 14.84 -11.51 6.65
CA PRO A 42 15.88 -11.66 7.68
C PRO A 42 15.87 -10.57 8.77
N ASN A 43 15.59 -9.31 8.40
CA ASN A 43 15.68 -8.16 9.31
C ASN A 43 14.35 -7.42 9.53
N ARG A 44 13.24 -7.91 8.97
CA ARG A 44 11.93 -7.25 9.08
C ARG A 44 10.79 -8.22 8.82
N THR A 45 9.61 -7.89 9.33
CA THR A 45 8.37 -8.54 8.92
C THR A 45 7.41 -7.47 8.40
N THR A 46 6.92 -7.68 7.19
CA THR A 46 6.02 -6.75 6.49
C THR A 46 4.64 -7.37 6.36
N LEU A 47 3.61 -6.62 6.76
CA LEU A 47 2.22 -6.95 6.44
C LEU A 47 1.72 -6.03 5.31
N CYS A 48 1.28 -6.65 4.23
CA CYS A 48 0.52 -6.00 3.17
C CYS A 48 -0.98 -6.05 3.52
N ILE A 49 -1.61 -4.89 3.67
CA ILE A 49 -3.00 -4.77 4.14
C ILE A 49 -3.90 -4.14 3.08
N SER A 50 -5.16 -4.57 3.12
CA SER A 50 -6.25 -3.99 2.35
C SER A 50 -6.87 -2.78 3.05
N SER A 51 -7.34 -1.81 2.27
CA SER A 51 -7.99 -0.58 2.73
C SER A 51 -9.42 -0.42 2.21
N GLN A 52 -9.80 -1.18 1.18
CA GLN A 52 -11.15 -1.20 0.62
C GLN A 52 -11.53 -2.64 0.25
N VAL A 53 -12.83 -2.89 0.11
CA VAL A 53 -13.36 -4.10 -0.53
C VAL A 53 -13.44 -3.83 -2.03
N GLY A 54 -12.53 -4.42 -2.78
CA GLY A 54 -12.31 -4.08 -4.18
C GLY A 54 -11.55 -2.75 -4.35
N CYS A 55 -11.54 -2.19 -5.55
CA CYS A 55 -10.88 -0.92 -5.84
C CYS A 55 -11.54 -0.18 -7.02
N GLY A 56 -11.83 1.09 -6.83
CA GLY A 56 -12.51 1.92 -7.84
C GLY A 56 -11.58 2.55 -8.89
N MET A 57 -10.27 2.24 -8.85
CA MET A 57 -9.28 2.86 -9.74
C MET A 57 -9.23 2.24 -11.14
N GLY A 58 -9.71 1.00 -11.30
CA GLY A 58 -9.88 0.37 -12.61
C GLY A 58 -8.58 0.06 -13.37
N CYS A 59 -7.43 -0.03 -12.71
CA CYS A 59 -6.16 -0.39 -13.37
C CYS A 59 -6.28 -1.81 -13.99
N PRO A 60 -6.14 -1.99 -15.32
CA PRO A 60 -6.47 -3.24 -16.01
C PRO A 60 -5.51 -4.40 -15.68
N PHE A 61 -4.28 -4.10 -15.25
CA PHE A 61 -3.32 -5.09 -14.79
C PHE A 61 -3.58 -5.57 -13.35
N CYS A 62 -4.46 -4.89 -12.60
CA CYS A 62 -4.76 -5.20 -11.21
C CYS A 62 -6.02 -6.08 -11.11
N ALA A 63 -5.91 -7.27 -10.52
CA ALA A 63 -7.05 -8.15 -10.29
C ALA A 63 -8.15 -7.44 -9.46
N THR A 64 -7.77 -6.71 -8.42
CA THR A 64 -8.70 -5.92 -7.59
C THR A 64 -9.38 -4.80 -8.37
N GLY A 65 -8.69 -4.18 -9.34
CA GLY A 65 -9.27 -3.16 -10.21
C GLY A 65 -10.42 -3.68 -11.08
N LYS A 66 -10.37 -4.96 -11.48
CA LYS A 66 -11.43 -5.62 -12.27
C LYS A 66 -12.69 -5.92 -11.44
N LEU A 67 -12.57 -6.05 -10.12
CA LEU A 67 -13.70 -6.31 -9.23
C LEU A 67 -14.59 -5.06 -9.01
N GLY A 68 -14.08 -3.88 -9.33
CA GLY A 68 -14.73 -2.61 -8.97
C GLY A 68 -14.65 -2.33 -7.47
N LEU A 69 -15.28 -1.23 -7.03
CA LEU A 69 -15.36 -0.87 -5.61
C LEU A 69 -16.69 -1.31 -5.02
N THR A 70 -16.65 -2.09 -3.95
CA THR A 70 -17.85 -2.39 -3.14
C THR A 70 -18.02 -1.33 -2.04
N ARG A 71 -17.02 -1.17 -1.17
CA ARG A 71 -17.04 -0.16 -0.09
C ARG A 71 -15.66 0.11 0.49
N ASN A 72 -15.58 1.19 1.27
CA ASN A 72 -14.46 1.44 2.16
C ASN A 72 -14.48 0.51 3.38
N MET A 73 -13.29 0.11 3.84
CA MET A 73 -13.14 -0.56 5.13
C MET A 73 -13.14 0.48 6.25
N SER A 74 -13.72 0.12 7.39
CA SER A 74 -13.60 0.88 8.63
C SER A 74 -12.17 0.82 9.18
N THR A 75 -11.84 1.74 10.09
CA THR A 75 -10.56 1.73 10.80
C THR A 75 -10.35 0.40 11.55
N GLY A 76 -11.41 -0.14 12.15
CA GLY A 76 -11.36 -1.41 12.88
C GLY A 76 -10.99 -2.59 11.97
N GLU A 77 -11.63 -2.71 10.80
CA GLU A 77 -11.32 -3.78 9.84
C GLU A 77 -9.89 -3.70 9.30
N ILE A 78 -9.35 -2.48 9.13
CA ILE A 78 -7.94 -2.28 8.75
C ILE A 78 -7.01 -2.73 9.88
N LEU A 79 -7.30 -2.31 11.13
CA LEU A 79 -6.48 -2.64 12.29
C LEU A 79 -6.52 -4.12 12.66
N GLU A 80 -7.63 -4.80 12.37
CA GLU A 80 -7.78 -6.21 12.70
C GLU A 80 -6.81 -7.10 11.90
N GLN A 81 -6.53 -6.74 10.64
CA GLN A 81 -5.45 -7.37 9.85
C GLN A 81 -4.09 -7.25 10.57
N VAL A 82 -3.79 -6.07 11.13
CA VAL A 82 -2.55 -5.80 11.87
C VAL A 82 -2.50 -6.59 13.18
N ARG A 83 -3.63 -6.63 13.91
CA ARG A 83 -3.75 -7.36 15.18
C ARG A 83 -3.49 -8.84 15.02
N VAL A 84 -4.11 -9.46 14.02
CA VAL A 84 -3.94 -10.89 13.74
C VAL A 84 -2.49 -11.19 13.33
N ALA A 85 -1.91 -10.42 12.41
CA ALA A 85 -0.53 -10.60 11.99
C ALA A 85 0.49 -10.41 13.13
N ALA A 86 0.28 -9.40 13.99
CA ALA A 86 1.14 -9.18 15.16
C ALA A 86 1.07 -10.35 16.15
N ARG A 87 -0.12 -10.92 16.35
CA ARG A 87 -0.33 -12.14 17.16
C ARG A 87 0.42 -13.34 16.56
N MET A 88 0.20 -13.64 15.28
CA MET A 88 0.86 -14.74 14.57
C MET A 88 2.39 -14.66 14.69
N MET A 89 2.94 -13.46 14.57
CA MET A 89 4.37 -13.21 14.74
C MET A 89 4.84 -13.45 16.17
N ARG A 90 4.13 -12.93 17.17
CA ARG A 90 4.46 -13.12 18.59
C ARG A 90 4.42 -14.60 18.98
N ASP A 91 3.43 -15.33 18.49
CA ASP A 91 3.16 -16.72 18.86
C ASP A 91 3.99 -17.72 18.03
N GLY A 92 4.78 -17.24 17.06
CA GLY A 92 5.68 -18.08 16.26
C GLY A 92 4.98 -18.90 15.18
N GLU A 93 3.77 -18.50 14.76
CA GLU A 93 2.98 -19.17 13.72
C GLU A 93 3.58 -19.01 12.30
N VAL A 94 4.53 -18.10 12.13
CA VAL A 94 5.28 -17.88 10.88
C VAL A 94 6.66 -18.55 10.97
N ALA A 95 7.10 -19.22 9.91
CA ALA A 95 8.38 -19.94 9.90
C ALA A 95 9.55 -19.02 10.31
N GLY A 96 10.47 -19.54 11.14
CA GLY A 96 11.55 -18.78 11.76
C GLY A 96 11.29 -18.39 13.24
N GLY A 97 10.19 -18.85 13.84
CA GLY A 97 9.89 -18.70 15.27
C GLY A 97 9.22 -17.39 15.67
N PRO A 98 9.13 -17.08 16.98
CA PRO A 98 8.57 -15.83 17.48
C PRO A 98 9.30 -14.58 16.97
N GLY A 99 8.56 -13.52 16.70
CA GLY A 99 9.10 -12.25 16.24
C GLY A 99 8.12 -11.10 16.37
N ARG A 100 8.45 -9.96 15.74
CA ARG A 100 7.62 -8.75 15.79
C ARG A 100 7.25 -8.29 14.39
N LEU A 101 5.99 -7.90 14.20
CA LEU A 101 5.56 -7.16 13.02
C LEU A 101 6.22 -5.78 13.01
N SER A 102 7.02 -5.48 11.97
CA SER A 102 7.87 -4.28 11.97
C SER A 102 7.49 -3.26 10.90
N ASN A 103 6.78 -3.68 9.85
CA ASN A 103 6.46 -2.87 8.68
C ASN A 103 5.04 -3.13 8.21
N ILE A 104 4.37 -2.08 7.76
CA ILE A 104 3.03 -2.14 7.17
C ILE A 104 3.08 -1.48 5.80
N VAL A 105 2.48 -2.10 4.79
CA VAL A 105 2.29 -1.49 3.47
C VAL A 105 0.82 -1.52 3.07
N PHE A 106 0.27 -0.35 2.76
CA PHE A 106 -1.07 -0.22 2.17
C PHE A 106 -0.98 -0.46 0.66
N MET A 107 -0.74 -1.73 0.31
CA MET A 107 -0.58 -2.22 -1.08
C MET A 107 -1.43 -3.47 -1.34
N GLY A 108 -2.39 -3.77 -0.45
CA GLY A 108 -3.38 -4.82 -0.66
C GLY A 108 -4.53 -4.32 -1.54
N MET A 109 -5.76 -4.71 -1.21
CA MET A 109 -6.93 -4.27 -1.97
C MET A 109 -7.33 -2.83 -1.63
N GLY A 110 -7.61 -2.04 -2.67
CA GLY A 110 -8.11 -0.66 -2.55
C GLY A 110 -7.07 0.43 -2.80
N GLU A 111 -7.58 1.65 -2.99
CA GLU A 111 -6.79 2.90 -3.04
C GLU A 111 -6.87 3.60 -1.67
N PRO A 112 -5.77 3.67 -0.91
CA PRO A 112 -5.76 4.25 0.43
C PRO A 112 -6.27 5.69 0.48
N MET A 113 -5.99 6.51 -0.54
CA MET A 113 -6.48 7.90 -0.59
C MET A 113 -7.99 7.99 -0.85
N GLY A 114 -8.60 6.94 -1.41
CA GLY A 114 -10.06 6.79 -1.54
C GLY A 114 -10.75 6.42 -0.22
N ASN A 115 -9.99 5.94 0.76
CA ASN A 115 -10.45 5.66 2.12
C ASN A 115 -9.68 6.48 3.18
N TYR A 116 -9.41 7.75 2.87
CA TYR A 116 -8.45 8.58 3.59
C TYR A 116 -8.67 8.64 5.11
N ARG A 117 -9.91 8.85 5.57
CA ARG A 117 -10.21 9.02 7.00
C ARG A 117 -9.86 7.77 7.80
N SER A 118 -10.32 6.61 7.34
CA SER A 118 -10.08 5.33 8.03
C SER A 118 -8.61 4.92 7.95
N VAL A 119 -7.96 5.12 6.80
CA VAL A 119 -6.53 4.88 6.64
C VAL A 119 -5.71 5.76 7.58
N LEU A 120 -5.97 7.07 7.65
CA LEU A 120 -5.22 7.97 8.52
C LEU A 120 -5.42 7.63 10.01
N SER A 121 -6.64 7.31 10.42
CA SER A 121 -6.92 6.81 11.77
C SER A 121 -6.16 5.51 12.05
N ALA A 122 -6.11 4.57 11.10
CA ALA A 122 -5.38 3.33 11.26
C ALA A 122 -3.86 3.59 11.35
N VAL A 123 -3.29 4.44 10.51
CA VAL A 123 -1.87 4.85 10.57
C VAL A 123 -1.52 5.39 11.96
N ARG A 124 -2.32 6.31 12.50
CA ARG A 124 -2.10 6.88 13.84
C ARG A 124 -2.14 5.80 14.93
N GLN A 125 -3.11 4.90 14.86
CA GLN A 125 -3.28 3.82 15.84
C GLN A 125 -2.18 2.75 15.75
N ILE A 126 -1.74 2.40 14.53
CA ILE A 126 -0.60 1.50 14.30
C ILE A 126 0.67 2.07 14.93
N SER A 127 0.85 3.39 14.84
CA SER A 127 2.02 4.07 15.38
C SER A 127 1.96 4.49 16.84
N ALA A 128 0.78 4.52 17.45
CA ALA A 128 0.64 4.77 18.88
C ALA A 128 1.36 3.68 19.70
N MET A 129 1.92 4.07 20.85
CA MET A 129 2.61 3.12 21.74
C MET A 129 1.60 2.20 22.43
N PRO A 130 1.99 0.99 22.84
CA PRO A 130 1.17 0.17 23.73
C PRO A 130 0.92 0.85 25.09
N PRO A 131 -0.26 0.67 25.71
CA PRO A 131 -1.37 -0.19 25.28
C PRO A 131 -2.29 0.41 24.21
N GLU A 132 -2.13 1.70 23.86
CA GLU A 132 -3.00 2.41 22.94
C GLU A 132 -2.81 2.03 21.47
N GLY A 133 -1.71 1.38 21.10
CA GLY A 133 -1.42 0.99 19.71
C GLY A 133 -0.40 -0.12 19.59
N PHE A 134 0.22 -0.25 18.41
CA PHE A 134 1.14 -1.34 18.08
C PHE A 134 2.63 -0.97 18.24
N GLY A 135 2.94 0.30 18.49
CA GLY A 135 4.32 0.79 18.62
C GLY A 135 5.15 0.64 17.34
N ILE A 136 4.51 0.53 16.16
CA ILE A 136 5.20 0.46 14.87
C ILE A 136 5.47 1.88 14.39
N SER A 137 6.74 2.26 14.33
CA SER A 137 7.14 3.60 13.86
C SER A 137 6.42 3.95 12.55
N ALA A 138 5.80 5.13 12.47
CA ALA A 138 5.16 5.62 11.24
C ALA A 138 6.12 5.59 10.05
N ARG A 139 7.43 5.72 10.31
CA ARG A 139 8.49 5.60 9.30
C ARG A 139 8.46 4.25 8.60
N ASN A 140 7.96 3.19 9.24
CA ASN A 140 7.84 1.82 8.74
C ASN A 140 6.47 1.51 8.14
N ILE A 141 5.59 2.50 8.03
CA ILE A 141 4.32 2.42 7.34
C ILE A 141 4.48 3.06 5.96
N THR A 142 4.18 2.31 4.90
CA THR A 142 4.13 2.83 3.53
C THR A 142 2.69 2.97 3.09
N VAL A 143 2.29 4.18 2.69
CA VAL A 143 1.00 4.44 2.05
C VAL A 143 1.23 4.55 0.55
N SER A 144 0.70 3.60 -0.22
CA SER A 144 0.74 3.64 -1.68
C SER A 144 -0.47 4.38 -2.24
N THR A 145 -0.33 5.01 -3.41
CA THR A 145 -1.44 5.62 -4.14
C THR A 145 -1.22 5.57 -5.64
N VAL A 146 -2.31 5.44 -6.41
CA VAL A 146 -2.30 5.58 -7.88
C VAL A 146 -2.19 7.03 -8.36
N GLY A 147 -1.91 7.98 -7.47
CA GLY A 147 -1.72 9.39 -7.82
C GLY A 147 -2.96 10.24 -7.59
N VAL A 148 -3.71 10.01 -6.51
CA VAL A 148 -4.80 10.91 -6.10
C VAL A 148 -4.18 12.18 -5.52
N VAL A 149 -3.88 13.16 -6.38
CA VAL A 149 -3.12 14.39 -6.03
C VAL A 149 -3.66 15.12 -4.80
N PRO A 150 -4.98 15.37 -4.64
CA PRO A 150 -5.52 15.98 -3.43
C PRO A 150 -5.24 15.15 -2.16
N GLY A 151 -5.24 13.82 -2.27
CA GLY A 151 -4.92 12.90 -1.19
C GLY A 151 -3.45 12.98 -0.77
N ILE A 152 -2.53 13.07 -1.74
CA ILE A 152 -1.10 13.28 -1.47
C ILE A 152 -0.89 14.61 -0.74
N ARG A 153 -1.45 15.71 -1.26
CA ARG A 153 -1.33 17.04 -0.63
C ARG A 153 -1.90 17.05 0.79
N LYS A 154 -3.03 16.38 1.00
CA LYS A 154 -3.60 16.24 2.34
C LYS A 154 -2.67 15.46 3.26
N LEU A 155 -2.12 14.33 2.81
CA LEU A 155 -1.13 13.57 3.58
C LEU A 155 0.12 14.40 3.93
N THR A 156 0.63 15.20 2.98
CA THR A 156 1.73 16.14 3.24
C THR A 156 1.40 17.08 4.40
N ALA A 157 0.19 17.66 4.40
CA ALA A 157 -0.26 18.58 5.44
C ALA A 157 -0.44 17.93 6.82
N GLU A 158 -0.67 16.61 6.91
CA GLU A 158 -0.77 15.90 8.19
C GLU A 158 0.58 15.82 8.94
N GLY A 159 1.71 15.99 8.25
CA GLY A 159 3.05 15.94 8.86
C GLY A 159 3.45 14.59 9.45
N ILE A 160 2.67 13.52 9.20
CA ILE A 160 2.97 12.18 9.71
C ILE A 160 4.10 11.58 8.88
N PRO A 161 5.19 11.07 9.49
CA PRO A 161 6.39 10.67 8.76
C PRO A 161 6.27 9.25 8.16
N VAL A 162 5.17 8.97 7.45
CA VAL A 162 5.00 7.73 6.67
C VAL A 162 5.90 7.75 5.42
N ARG A 163 6.10 6.58 4.82
CA ARG A 163 6.68 6.50 3.46
C ARG A 163 5.55 6.64 2.44
N LEU A 164 5.75 7.51 1.46
CA LEU A 164 4.85 7.61 0.30
C LEU A 164 5.37 6.69 -0.81
N ALA A 165 4.48 5.85 -1.34
CA ALA A 165 4.70 5.14 -2.59
C ALA A 165 3.71 5.63 -3.65
N VAL A 166 4.16 5.78 -4.89
CA VAL A 166 3.35 6.19 -6.03
C VAL A 166 3.37 5.09 -7.07
N SER A 167 2.20 4.51 -7.32
CA SER A 167 1.92 3.57 -8.41
C SER A 167 1.89 4.31 -9.75
N LEU A 168 3.08 4.57 -10.30
CA LEU A 168 3.25 5.36 -11.52
C LEU A 168 3.00 4.52 -12.78
N HIS A 169 3.73 3.41 -12.91
CA HIS A 169 3.62 2.37 -13.94
C HIS A 169 3.74 2.79 -15.42
N ALA A 170 3.82 4.07 -15.74
CA ALA A 170 4.14 4.54 -17.08
C ALA A 170 4.78 5.93 -17.04
N PRO A 171 5.79 6.19 -17.89
CA PRO A 171 6.49 7.47 -17.90
C PRO A 171 5.84 8.51 -18.82
N SER A 172 4.89 8.14 -19.69
CA SER A 172 4.14 9.08 -20.54
C SER A 172 2.66 9.08 -20.17
N ASP A 173 1.98 10.21 -20.34
CA ASP A 173 0.54 10.31 -20.04
C ASP A 173 -0.30 9.42 -20.94
N ALA A 174 0.03 9.32 -22.23
CA ALA A 174 -0.70 8.47 -23.18
C ALA A 174 -0.73 7.00 -22.71
N LEU A 175 0.43 6.44 -22.35
CA LEU A 175 0.50 5.07 -21.85
C LEU A 175 -0.13 4.94 -20.46
N ARG A 176 0.02 5.97 -19.62
CA ARG A 176 -0.55 5.95 -18.27
C ARG A 176 -2.08 6.06 -18.27
N ASP A 177 -2.68 6.73 -19.25
CA ASP A 177 -4.14 6.79 -19.42
C ASP A 177 -4.77 5.42 -19.67
N GLU A 178 -4.02 4.51 -20.29
CA GLU A 178 -4.42 3.12 -20.53
C GLU A 178 -4.22 2.24 -19.29
N LEU A 179 -3.09 2.39 -18.60
CA LEU A 179 -2.71 1.52 -17.48
C LEU A 179 -3.26 1.98 -16.13
N VAL A 180 -3.43 3.28 -15.92
CA VAL A 180 -3.88 3.85 -14.65
C VAL A 180 -4.93 4.93 -14.97
N PRO A 181 -6.22 4.57 -15.10
CA PRO A 181 -7.26 5.50 -15.57
C PRO A 181 -7.37 6.82 -14.80
N MET A 182 -6.94 6.85 -13.53
CA MET A 182 -6.83 8.07 -12.73
C MET A 182 -5.93 9.14 -13.38
N ASN A 183 -5.04 8.78 -14.30
CA ASN A 183 -4.17 9.70 -15.02
C ASN A 183 -4.94 10.76 -15.82
N LYS A 184 -6.12 10.41 -16.35
CA LYS A 184 -7.01 11.34 -17.06
C LYS A 184 -7.50 12.48 -16.19
N ARG A 185 -7.52 12.27 -14.87
CA ARG A 185 -7.87 13.29 -13.87
C ARG A 185 -6.64 14.00 -13.31
N PHE A 186 -5.57 13.26 -13.04
CA PHE A 186 -4.31 13.78 -12.52
C PHE A 186 -3.16 13.19 -13.32
N ASN A 187 -2.64 13.99 -14.25
CA ASN A 187 -1.60 13.55 -15.15
C ASN A 187 -0.30 13.29 -14.37
N THR A 188 0.62 12.60 -15.03
CA THR A 188 1.94 12.23 -14.48
C THR A 188 2.71 13.42 -13.89
N THR A 189 2.68 14.60 -14.51
CA THR A 189 3.39 15.79 -13.98
C THR A 189 2.77 16.23 -12.65
N GLN A 190 1.45 16.36 -12.59
CA GLN A 190 0.75 16.74 -11.36
C GLN A 190 0.99 15.73 -10.23
N VAL A 191 1.05 14.44 -10.56
CA VAL A 191 1.36 13.37 -9.58
C VAL A 191 2.80 13.48 -9.08
N LEU A 192 3.77 13.67 -9.97
CA LEU A 192 5.18 13.80 -9.59
C LEU A 192 5.46 15.09 -8.83
N ASP A 193 4.82 16.21 -9.19
CA ASP A 193 4.88 17.47 -8.44
C ASP A 193 4.40 17.26 -7.00
N ALA A 194 3.23 16.66 -6.82
CA ALA A 194 2.68 16.40 -5.49
C ALA A 194 3.54 15.42 -4.66
N ALA A 195 4.13 14.41 -5.31
CA ALA A 195 5.05 13.48 -4.66
C ALA A 195 6.37 14.16 -4.26
N HIS A 196 6.89 15.04 -5.12
CA HIS A 196 8.08 15.81 -4.83
C HIS A 196 7.84 16.82 -3.68
N ASP A 197 6.68 17.48 -3.65
CA ASP A 197 6.27 18.32 -2.51
C ASP A 197 6.21 17.52 -1.19
N TYR A 198 5.70 16.29 -1.24
CA TYR A 198 5.74 15.37 -0.10
C TYR A 198 7.18 15.08 0.34
N PHE A 199 8.09 14.81 -0.60
CA PHE A 199 9.52 14.65 -0.30
C PHE A 199 10.11 15.91 0.35
N LEU A 200 9.85 17.10 -0.20
CA LEU A 200 10.39 18.35 0.32
C LEU A 200 9.93 18.63 1.75
N SER A 201 8.67 18.31 2.07
CA SER A 201 8.10 18.46 3.41
C SER A 201 8.61 17.40 4.40
N SER A 202 8.56 16.13 4.01
CA SER A 202 8.87 15.01 4.90
C SER A 202 10.37 14.68 5.00
N LYS A 203 11.17 15.16 4.04
CA LYS A 203 12.55 14.75 3.77
C LYS A 203 12.71 13.24 3.58
N ARG A 204 11.64 12.56 3.15
CA ARG A 204 11.62 11.11 2.91
C ARG A 204 11.52 10.83 1.43
N ARG A 205 12.48 10.05 0.94
CA ARG A 205 12.50 9.57 -0.43
C ARG A 205 11.18 8.86 -0.77
N VAL A 206 10.55 9.27 -1.87
CA VAL A 206 9.32 8.65 -2.39
C VAL A 206 9.69 7.35 -3.10
N SER A 207 8.87 6.31 -2.93
CA SER A 207 9.00 5.08 -3.72
C SER A 207 8.13 5.17 -4.97
N ILE A 208 8.71 5.01 -6.14
CA ILE A 208 8.00 4.98 -7.42
C ILE A 208 7.82 3.52 -7.79
N GLU A 209 6.60 3.02 -7.70
CA GLU A 209 6.27 1.64 -8.05
C GLU A 209 6.03 1.55 -9.56
N TYR A 210 6.75 0.63 -10.21
CA TYR A 210 6.72 0.46 -11.66
C TYR A 210 6.54 -1.02 -12.01
N ALA A 211 5.29 -1.42 -12.30
CA ALA A 211 4.98 -2.77 -12.72
C ALA A 211 5.47 -2.97 -14.17
N LEU A 212 6.43 -3.88 -14.36
CA LEU A 212 7.02 -4.22 -15.64
C LEU A 212 6.13 -5.22 -16.37
N MET A 213 5.40 -4.74 -17.35
CA MET A 213 4.50 -5.51 -18.20
C MET A 213 5.18 -5.79 -19.53
N ARG A 214 5.40 -7.07 -19.80
CA ARG A 214 6.12 -7.55 -20.99
C ARG A 214 5.56 -6.96 -22.27
N GLY A 215 6.39 -6.25 -23.03
CA GLY A 215 6.03 -5.69 -24.33
C GLY A 215 5.12 -4.47 -24.25
N ILE A 216 4.86 -3.93 -23.06
CA ILE A 216 3.96 -2.78 -22.87
C ILE A 216 4.73 -1.57 -22.35
N ASN A 217 5.51 -1.74 -21.26
CA ASN A 217 6.19 -0.63 -20.60
C ASN A 217 7.61 -0.97 -20.09
N ASP A 218 8.16 -2.12 -20.51
CA ASP A 218 9.43 -2.70 -20.07
C ASP A 218 10.61 -2.40 -21.01
N GLN A 219 10.38 -1.64 -22.08
CA GLN A 219 11.39 -1.28 -23.06
C GLN A 219 12.35 -0.20 -22.54
N ALA A 220 13.60 -0.21 -23.04
CA ALA A 220 14.64 0.73 -22.62
C ALA A 220 14.28 2.21 -22.85
N GLU A 221 13.46 2.52 -23.85
CA GLU A 221 12.97 3.88 -24.09
C GLU A 221 12.10 4.42 -22.95
N HIS A 222 11.25 3.57 -22.36
CA HIS A 222 10.44 3.95 -21.19
C HIS A 222 11.31 4.17 -19.96
N ALA A 223 12.35 3.36 -19.76
CA ALA A 223 13.31 3.57 -18.68
C ALA A 223 14.04 4.93 -18.83
N ARG A 224 14.48 5.28 -20.04
CA ARG A 224 15.11 6.59 -20.32
C ARG A 224 14.14 7.75 -20.09
N LEU A 225 12.89 7.61 -20.53
CA LEU A 225 11.88 8.65 -20.31
C LEU A 225 11.56 8.81 -18.82
N LEU A 226 11.40 7.70 -18.08
CA LEU A 226 11.19 7.71 -16.64
C LEU A 226 12.36 8.43 -15.94
N ALA A 227 13.60 8.07 -16.26
CA ALA A 227 14.79 8.71 -15.72
C ALA A 227 14.79 10.22 -16.00
N LYS A 228 14.52 10.64 -17.24
CA LYS A 228 14.42 12.06 -17.60
C LYS A 228 13.39 12.80 -16.75
N ARG A 229 12.23 12.18 -16.50
CA ARG A 229 11.15 12.80 -15.71
C ARG A 229 11.47 12.88 -14.23
N LEU A 230 12.08 11.84 -13.65
CA LEU A 230 12.43 11.85 -12.23
C LEU A 230 13.60 12.80 -11.96
N ASN A 231 14.61 12.81 -12.83
CA ASN A 231 15.79 13.69 -12.69
C ASN A 231 15.45 15.18 -12.90
N HIS A 232 14.29 15.51 -13.48
CA HIS A 232 13.80 16.88 -13.55
C HIS A 232 13.67 17.55 -12.17
N TYR A 233 13.38 16.76 -11.13
CA TYR A 233 13.20 17.23 -9.76
C TYR A 233 14.51 17.19 -8.93
N GLY A 234 15.64 16.84 -9.55
CA GLY A 234 16.94 16.69 -8.89
C GLY A 234 17.21 15.27 -8.39
N ASP A 235 18.20 15.15 -7.52
CA ASP A 235 18.74 13.87 -7.05
C ASP A 235 18.10 13.43 -5.70
N ASP A 236 18.21 12.13 -5.40
CA ASP A 236 17.87 11.49 -4.11
C ASP A 236 16.42 11.62 -3.60
N TRP A 237 15.52 12.26 -4.33
CA TRP A 237 14.12 12.45 -3.91
C TRP A 237 13.22 11.23 -4.12
N ALA A 238 13.57 10.36 -5.07
CA ALA A 238 12.81 9.16 -5.41
C ALA A 238 13.67 7.89 -5.53
N HIS A 239 13.05 6.74 -5.32
CA HIS A 239 13.60 5.42 -5.64
C HIS A 239 12.60 4.66 -6.49
N VAL A 240 13.05 4.06 -7.59
CA VAL A 240 12.18 3.27 -8.48
C VAL A 240 12.24 1.81 -8.07
N ASN A 241 11.07 1.23 -7.79
CA ASN A 241 10.86 -0.20 -7.53
C ASN A 241 10.28 -0.84 -8.81
N PRO A 242 11.10 -1.52 -9.63
CA PRO A 242 10.60 -2.33 -10.73
C PRO A 242 9.95 -3.61 -10.18
N ILE A 243 8.67 -3.83 -10.49
CA ILE A 243 7.88 -4.98 -10.03
C ILE A 243 7.59 -5.87 -11.25
N PRO A 244 8.12 -7.10 -11.32
CA PRO A 244 7.82 -7.99 -12.44
C PRO A 244 6.35 -8.45 -12.41
N LEU A 245 5.68 -8.42 -13.58
CA LEU A 245 4.36 -9.01 -13.82
C LEU A 245 4.42 -10.21 -14.79
#